data_AF-A0A3N5NPF7-F1
#
_entry.id   AF-A0A3N5NPF7-F1
#
_cell.length_a   1.000
_cell.length_b   1.000
_cell.length_c   1.000
_cell.angle_alpha   90.00
_cell.angle_beta   90.00
_cell.angle_gamma   90.00
#
_symmetry.space_group_name_H-M   'P 1'
#
loop_
_entity.id
_entity.type
_entity.pdbx_description
1 polymer ?
#
loop_
_entity_poly.entity_id
_entity_poly.type
_entity_poly.pdbx_seq_one_letter_code
_entity_poly.pdbx_strand_id
1 'polypeptide(L)' 'MGEVEPGYVALARSGELARRAVAARGLLAHCGLCPHRCGVNRLAGE' A
#
# COMPACT_ATOMS: atom_id res chain seq x y z
N MET A 1 -17.63 -26.58 8.39
CA MET A 1 -17.59 -25.47 7.40
C MET A 1 -16.15 -25.01 7.38
N GLY A 2 -15.44 -25.25 6.27
CA GLY A 2 -14.00 -25.00 6.20
C GLY A 2 -13.71 -23.52 6.43
N GLU A 3 -12.71 -23.24 7.27
CA GLU A 3 -12.26 -21.90 7.58
C GLU A 3 -11.66 -21.29 6.31
N VAL A 4 -12.41 -20.42 5.64
CA VAL A 4 -11.91 -19.67 4.49
C VAL A 4 -11.02 -18.57 5.04
N GLU A 5 -9.71 -18.71 4.84
CA GLU A 5 -8.75 -17.71 5.27
C GLU A 5 -9.04 -16.37 4.57
N PRO A 6 -9.11 -15.24 5.32
CA PRO A 6 -9.27 -13.94 4.71
C PRO A 6 -8.13 -13.62 3.73
N GLY A 7 -8.46 -13.06 2.57
CA GLY A 7 -7.46 -12.82 1.51
C GLY A 7 -6.26 -11.98 1.96
N TYR A 8 -6.42 -11.05 2.91
CA TYR A 8 -5.30 -10.27 3.44
C TYR A 8 -4.31 -11.13 4.24
N VAL A 9 -4.77 -12.19 4.91
CA VAL A 9 -3.92 -13.13 5.65
C VAL A 9 -3.12 -13.99 4.67
N ALA A 10 -3.77 -14.50 3.62
CA ALA A 10 -3.09 -15.24 2.54
C ALA A 10 -2.02 -14.39 1.84
N LEU A 11 -2.34 -13.12 1.55
CA LEU A 11 -1.41 -12.16 0.95
C LEU A 11 -0.27 -11.79 1.89
N ALA A 12 -0.52 -11.67 3.21
CA ALA A 12 0.51 -11.45 4.20
C ALA A 12 1.48 -12.64 4.27
N ARG A 13 0.95 -13.87 4.33
CA ARG A 13 1.75 -15.12 4.34
C ARG A 13 2.60 -15.28 3.09
N SER A 14 2.06 -14.91 1.92
CA SER A 14 2.77 -14.97 0.64
C SER A 14 3.81 -13.84 0.45
N GLY A 15 3.84 -12.85 1.36
CA GLY A 15 4.68 -11.64 1.26
C GLY A 15 4.21 -10.62 0.21
N GLU A 16 3.16 -10.92 -0.54
CA GLU A 16 2.60 -10.03 -1.56
C GLU A 16 2.04 -8.74 -0.96
N LEU A 17 1.43 -8.85 0.23
CA LEU A 17 0.92 -7.68 0.93
C LEU A 17 2.05 -6.67 1.23
N ALA A 18 3.23 -7.16 1.64
CA ALA A 18 4.39 -6.31 1.93
C ALA A 18 4.93 -5.65 0.66
N ARG A 19 5.03 -6.40 -0.46
CA ARG A 19 5.47 -5.84 -1.76
C ARG A 19 4.54 -4.71 -2.22
N ARG A 20 3.23 -4.94 -2.15
CA ARG A 20 2.22 -3.94 -2.49
C ARG A 20 2.28 -2.73 -1.56
N ALA A 21 2.50 -2.94 -0.26
CA ALA A 21 2.65 -1.84 0.70
C ALA A 21 3.87 -0.96 0.38
N VAL A 22 5.01 -1.57 0.02
CA VAL A 22 6.22 -0.82 -0.39
C VAL A 22 5.95 -0.02 -1.67
N ALA A 23 5.32 -0.63 -2.67
CA ALA A 23 4.97 0.07 -3.92
C ALA A 23 4.00 1.23 -3.66
N ALA A 24 2.95 1.00 -2.86
CA ALA A 24 1.99 2.03 -2.48
C ALA A 24 2.65 3.18 -1.70
N ARG A 25 3.59 2.87 -0.80
CA ARG A 25 4.39 3.88 -0.10
C ARG A 25 5.26 4.69 -1.06
N GLY A 26 5.84 4.07 -2.09
CA GLY A 26 6.61 4.76 -3.12
C GLY A 26 5.80 5.85 -3.86
N LEU A 27 4.51 5.61 -4.10
CA LEU A 27 3.62 6.60 -4.72
C LEU A 27 3.44 7.88 -3.88
N LEU A 28 3.73 7.82 -2.58
CA LEU A 28 3.65 8.98 -1.70
C LEU A 28 4.80 9.99 -1.94
N ALA A 29 5.89 9.58 -2.60
CA ALA A 29 6.98 10.48 -2.99
C ALA A 29 6.54 11.53 -4.02
N HIS A 30 5.50 11.22 -4.80
CA HIS A 30 4.85 12.14 -5.72
C HIS A 30 3.33 11.92 -5.65
N CYS A 31 2.68 12.59 -4.70
CA CYS A 31 1.31 12.26 -4.32
C CYS A 31 0.30 12.46 -5.45
N GLY A 32 -0.06 11.35 -6.12
CA GLY A 32 -1.19 11.25 -7.05
C GLY A 32 -2.46 10.67 -6.42
N LEU A 33 -2.40 10.29 -5.14
CA LEU A 33 -3.50 9.63 -4.40
C LEU A 33 -4.52 10.63 -3.83
N CYS A 34 -4.13 11.88 -3.59
CA CYS A 34 -5.06 12.90 -3.12
C CYS A 34 -5.96 13.37 -4.29
N PRO A 35 -7.19 13.84 -4.01
CA PRO A 35 -8.11 14.29 -5.06
C PRO A 35 -7.54 15.44 -5.90
N HIS A 36 -6.64 16.24 -5.31
CA HIS A 36 -5.95 17.34 -5.98
C HIS A 36 -4.74 16.92 -6.81
N ARG A 37 -4.29 15.65 -6.75
CA ARG A 37 -3.07 15.17 -7.40
C ARG A 37 -1.87 16.10 -7.19
N CYS A 38 -1.66 16.51 -5.93
CA CYS A 38 -0.81 17.63 -5.58
C CYS A 38 0.68 17.42 -5.86
N GLY A 39 1.14 16.19 -6.13
CA GLY A 39 2.54 15.90 -6.49
C GLY A 39 3.55 16.10 -5.35
N VAL A 40 3.10 16.58 -4.18
CA VAL A 40 3.92 16.76 -2.97
C VAL A 40 4.52 15.44 -2.54
N ASN A 41 5.79 15.49 -2.12
CA ASN A 41 6.46 14.39 -1.48
C ASN A 41 5.98 14.23 -0.03
N ARG A 42 5.04 13.30 0.19
CA ARG A 42 4.49 12.98 1.52
C ARG A 42 5.43 12.12 2.35
N LEU A 43 6.50 11.57 1.76
CA LEU A 43 7.55 10.86 2.48
C LEU A 43 8.61 11.80 3.04
N ALA A 44 8.70 13.02 2.51
CA ALA A 44 9.67 14.01 2.96
C ALA A 44 9.40 14.55 4.36
N GLY A 45 8.19 14.35 4.89
CA GLY A 45 7.81 14.60 6.29
C GLY A 45 8.32 15.93 6.84
N GLU A 46 7.50 16.98 6.81
CA GLU A 46 7.67 18.04 7.81
C GLU A 46 7.17 17.55 9.18
#